data_AF-A0A124IU21-F1
#
_entry.id   AF-A0A124IU21-F1
#
_cell.length_a   1.000
_cell.length_b   1.000
_cell.length_c   1.000
_cell.angle_alpha   90.00
_cell.angle_beta   90.00
_cell.angle_gamma   90.00
#
_symmetry.space_group_name_H-M   'P 1'
#
loop_
_entity.id
_entity.type
_entity.pdbx_description
1 polymer ?
#
loop_
_entity_poly.entity_id
_entity_poly.type
_entity_poly.pdbx_seq_one_letter_code
_entity_poly.pdbx_strand_id
1 'polypeptide(L)'
;MELVMLVHGSRDPEYLNSVREFSQLLGVGHSLMLNGETHGKGLTFPLFIEYGDDYERALTKANLKVKPLLEWPGFIETLRENVSGAIVMHGSRNPRFREELSELVKAGLKVYLLVGEPNISSIANECPSEVYLLFLFRGVIFNRAAAEVKANCGDVEVGIL
;
A
#
# COMPACT_ATOMS: atom_id res chain seq x y z
N MET A 1 -12.83 19.30 14.55
CA MET A 1 -11.37 19.19 14.31
C MET A 1 -11.21 18.26 13.13
N GLU A 2 -10.58 18.72 12.05
CA GLU A 2 -10.41 17.93 10.83
C GLU A 2 -9.22 16.97 11.00
N LEU A 3 -9.25 15.83 10.32
CA LEU A 3 -8.10 14.93 10.18
C LEU A 3 -7.51 15.10 8.78
N VAL A 4 -6.18 15.00 8.67
CA VAL A 4 -5.46 15.12 7.40
C VAL A 4 -4.56 13.90 7.22
N MET A 5 -4.79 13.10 6.21
CA MET A 5 -3.92 11.96 5.90
C MET A 5 -2.61 12.46 5.29
N LEU A 6 -1.48 12.06 5.87
CA LEU A 6 -0.13 12.35 5.37
C LEU A 6 0.36 11.14 4.57
N VAL A 7 0.60 11.34 3.27
CA VAL A 7 0.97 10.29 2.32
C VAL A 7 2.24 10.66 1.55
N HIS A 8 2.88 9.68 0.91
CA HIS A 8 4.15 9.87 0.20
C HIS A 8 4.13 11.05 -0.80
N GLY A 9 3.07 11.15 -1.60
CA GLY A 9 3.00 12.13 -2.67
C GLY A 9 3.64 11.64 -3.97
N SER A 10 3.25 12.25 -5.08
CA SER A 10 3.78 11.96 -6.41
C SER A 10 3.62 13.18 -7.31
N ARG A 11 4.34 13.21 -8.43
CA ARG A 11 4.06 14.15 -9.54
C ARG A 11 3.10 13.56 -10.58
N ASP A 12 2.78 12.28 -10.44
CA ASP A 12 1.91 11.54 -11.35
C ASP A 12 0.45 11.97 -11.19
N PRO A 13 -0.23 12.45 -12.26
CA PRO A 13 -1.61 12.92 -12.18
C PRO A 13 -2.60 11.85 -11.72
N GLU A 14 -2.39 10.58 -12.08
CA GLU A 14 -3.26 9.48 -11.66
C GLU A 14 -3.20 9.28 -10.15
N TYR A 15 -1.99 9.27 -9.58
CA TYR A 15 -1.80 9.24 -8.13
C TYR A 15 -2.47 10.41 -7.42
N LEU A 16 -2.26 11.62 -7.91
CA LEU A 16 -2.85 12.82 -7.30
C LEU A 16 -4.39 12.76 -7.31
N ASN A 17 -4.98 12.23 -8.38
CA ASN A 17 -6.42 12.01 -8.45
C ASN A 17 -6.89 10.91 -7.48
N SER A 18 -6.18 9.79 -7.43
CA SER A 18 -6.49 8.67 -6.52
C SER A 18 -6.45 9.09 -5.04
N VAL A 19 -5.47 9.91 -4.64
CA VAL A 19 -5.40 10.48 -3.29
C VAL A 19 -6.59 11.40 -3.00
N ARG A 20 -6.99 12.23 -3.97
CA ARG A 20 -8.14 13.14 -3.83
C ARG A 20 -9.45 12.38 -3.67
N GLU A 21 -9.69 11.39 -4.51
CA GLU A 21 -10.90 10.55 -4.45
C GLU A 21 -10.98 9.80 -3.11
N PHE A 22 -9.86 9.21 -2.68
CA PHE A 22 -9.80 8.48 -1.41
C PHE A 22 -10.02 9.39 -0.19
N SER A 23 -9.40 10.58 -0.16
CA SER A 23 -9.65 11.56 0.93
C SER A 23 -11.09 12.02 0.98
N GLN A 24 -11.72 12.27 -0.18
CA GLN A 24 -13.12 12.64 -0.27
C GLN A 24 -14.04 11.53 0.25
N LEU A 25 -13.76 10.27 -0.12
CA LEU A 25 -14.52 9.12 0.36
C LEU A 25 -14.48 8.98 1.89
N LEU A 26 -13.31 9.22 2.49
CA LEU A 26 -13.12 9.16 3.94
C LEU A 26 -13.59 10.42 4.69
N GLY A 27 -13.92 11.51 3.97
CA GLY A 27 -14.27 12.78 4.58
C GLY A 27 -13.11 13.43 5.36
N VAL A 28 -11.87 13.21 4.93
CA VAL A 28 -10.65 13.76 5.55
C VAL A 28 -9.87 14.64 4.57
N GLY A 29 -9.03 15.54 5.07
CA GLY A 29 -8.04 16.24 4.25
C GLY A 29 -6.87 15.33 3.86
N HIS A 30 -5.98 15.80 2.99
CA HIS A 30 -4.73 15.10 2.65
C HIS A 30 -3.54 16.06 2.53
N SER A 31 -2.35 15.55 2.81
CA SER A 31 -1.08 16.26 2.66
C SER A 31 -0.07 15.35 1.98
N LEU A 32 0.60 15.87 0.97
CA LEU A 32 1.58 15.16 0.16
C LEU A 32 2.99 15.49 0.62
N MET A 33 3.76 14.48 1.05
CA MET A 33 5.10 14.71 1.55
C MET A 33 6.09 15.23 0.50
N LEU A 34 5.94 14.79 -0.77
CA LEU A 34 6.88 15.10 -1.85
C LEU A 34 6.89 16.59 -2.24
N ASN A 35 5.72 17.24 -2.32
CA ASN A 35 5.59 18.62 -2.79
C ASN A 35 5.05 19.59 -1.72
N GLY A 36 4.67 19.08 -0.53
CA GLY A 36 4.16 19.89 0.59
C GLY A 36 2.74 20.41 0.39
N GLU A 37 2.07 20.02 -0.70
CA GLU A 37 0.68 20.40 -0.97
C GLU A 37 -0.23 19.80 0.09
N THR A 38 -1.10 20.64 0.67
CA THR A 38 -2.00 20.25 1.75
C THR A 38 -3.40 20.79 1.48
N HIS A 39 -4.38 19.88 1.51
CA HIS A 39 -5.81 20.15 1.43
C HIS A 39 -6.43 19.78 2.78
N GLY A 40 -6.93 20.78 3.50
CA GLY A 40 -7.46 20.62 4.87
C GLY A 40 -6.61 21.36 5.92
N LYS A 41 -7.16 21.58 7.11
CA LYS A 41 -6.51 22.32 8.22
C LYS A 41 -6.66 21.58 9.55
N GLY A 42 -6.25 20.32 9.56
CA GLY A 42 -6.48 19.38 10.66
C GLY A 42 -5.23 18.76 11.28
N LEU A 43 -5.45 17.82 12.21
CA LEU A 43 -4.38 16.98 12.75
C LEU A 43 -3.94 15.98 11.69
N THR A 44 -2.65 15.93 11.43
CA THR A 44 -2.07 15.02 10.46
C THR A 44 -1.81 13.63 11.06
N PHE A 45 -2.08 12.57 10.31
CA PHE A 45 -1.70 11.19 10.66
C PHE A 45 -1.09 10.50 9.43
N PRO A 46 -0.06 9.64 9.58
CA PRO A 46 0.52 8.92 8.46
C PRO A 46 -0.43 7.81 8.00
N LEU A 47 -0.67 7.69 6.69
CA LEU A 47 -1.42 6.59 6.11
C LEU A 47 -0.55 5.79 5.15
N PHE A 48 -0.08 4.63 5.62
CA PHE A 48 0.83 3.73 4.92
C PHE A 48 0.46 2.29 5.21
N ILE A 49 0.69 1.39 4.26
CA ILE A 49 0.38 -0.04 4.43
C ILE A 49 1.36 -0.69 5.40
N GLU A 50 2.66 -0.41 5.25
CA GLU A 50 3.77 -1.12 5.90
C GLU A 50 4.82 -0.16 6.46
N TYR A 51 5.75 -0.66 7.29
CA TYR A 51 6.93 0.12 7.68
C TYR A 51 7.89 0.32 6.49
N GLY A 52 8.33 1.56 6.34
CA GLY A 52 9.38 1.94 5.40
C GLY A 52 9.89 3.33 5.69
N ASP A 53 10.96 3.73 5.01
CA ASP A 53 11.60 5.03 5.23
C ASP A 53 10.60 6.19 5.01
N ASP A 54 9.65 6.02 4.09
CA ASP A 54 8.58 7.00 3.84
C ASP A 54 7.59 7.10 4.99
N TYR A 55 7.16 5.96 5.53
CA TYR A 55 6.33 5.94 6.74
C TYR A 55 7.06 6.58 7.92
N GLU A 56 8.34 6.26 8.14
CA GLU A 56 9.12 6.84 9.24
C GLU A 56 9.27 8.37 9.08
N ARG A 57 9.55 8.84 7.86
CA ARG A 57 9.55 10.28 7.54
C ARG A 57 8.19 10.92 7.80
N ALA A 58 7.10 10.28 7.38
CA ALA A 58 5.74 10.77 7.63
C ALA A 58 5.46 10.84 9.14
N LEU A 59 5.83 9.79 9.87
CA LEU A 59 5.64 9.68 11.30
C LEU A 59 6.33 10.80 12.05
N THR A 60 7.52 11.25 11.63
CA THR A 60 8.19 12.40 12.27
C THR A 60 7.43 13.73 12.10
N LYS A 61 6.75 13.92 10.96
CA LYS A 61 6.01 15.16 10.63
C LYS A 61 4.57 15.16 11.15
N ALA A 62 3.97 13.99 11.33
CA ALA A 62 2.57 13.86 11.68
C ALA A 62 2.27 14.34 13.12
N ASN A 63 1.08 14.91 13.34
CA ASN A 63 0.61 15.26 14.68
C ASN A 63 0.22 14.00 15.48
N LEU A 64 -0.42 13.04 14.82
CA LEU A 64 -0.86 11.78 15.39
C LEU A 64 0.08 10.66 14.94
N LYS A 65 0.61 9.91 15.91
CA LYS A 65 1.52 8.80 15.66
C LYS A 65 0.71 7.51 15.53
N VAL A 66 0.30 7.20 14.30
CA VAL A 66 -0.49 6.02 13.97
C VAL A 66 0.43 4.99 13.31
N LYS A 67 0.27 3.72 13.69
CA LYS A 67 0.97 2.57 13.11
C LYS A 67 0.56 2.37 11.63
N PRO A 68 1.38 1.70 10.79
CA PRO A 68 0.96 1.34 9.44
C PRO A 68 -0.21 0.33 9.47
N LEU A 69 -0.95 0.21 8.36
CA LEU A 69 -2.18 -0.59 8.28
C LEU A 69 -1.97 -2.07 8.62
N LEU A 70 -0.82 -2.66 8.28
CA LEU A 70 -0.50 -4.06 8.62
C LEU A 70 -0.46 -4.31 10.14
N GLU A 71 -0.28 -3.27 10.96
CA GLU A 71 -0.37 -3.37 12.42
C GLU A 71 -1.74 -2.95 12.98
N TRP A 72 -2.71 -2.59 12.14
CA TRP A 72 -4.05 -2.23 12.61
C TRP A 72 -4.84 -3.48 12.99
N PRO A 73 -5.57 -3.46 14.12
CA PRO A 73 -6.39 -4.59 14.52
C PRO A 73 -7.39 -4.98 13.42
N GLY A 74 -7.41 -6.26 13.04
CA GLY A 74 -8.35 -6.81 12.06
C GLY A 74 -7.94 -6.61 10.60
N PHE A 75 -6.86 -5.88 10.30
CA PHE A 75 -6.49 -5.61 8.91
C PHE A 75 -6.01 -6.87 8.17
N ILE A 76 -5.10 -7.64 8.78
CA ILE A 76 -4.61 -8.90 8.20
C ILE A 76 -5.74 -9.93 8.11
N GLU A 77 -6.62 -9.99 9.13
CA GLU A 77 -7.79 -10.86 9.11
C GLU A 77 -8.74 -10.49 7.96
N THR A 78 -8.96 -9.20 7.72
CA THR A 78 -9.75 -8.70 6.59
C THR A 78 -9.13 -9.11 5.27
N LEU A 79 -7.80 -8.98 5.11
CA LEU A 79 -7.11 -9.46 3.90
C LEU A 79 -7.32 -10.95 3.69
N ARG A 80 -7.10 -11.76 4.74
CA ARG A 80 -7.28 -13.22 4.70
C ARG A 80 -8.69 -13.64 4.30
N GLU A 81 -9.71 -12.90 4.71
CA GLU A 81 -11.12 -13.21 4.42
C GLU A 81 -11.56 -12.78 3.02
N ASN A 82 -10.90 -11.78 2.42
CA ASN A 82 -11.30 -11.20 1.14
C ASN A 82 -10.36 -11.54 -0.02
N VAL A 83 -9.19 -12.16 0.25
CA VAL A 83 -8.20 -12.50 -0.77
C VAL A 83 -8.12 -14.02 -0.94
N SER A 84 -8.58 -14.49 -2.11
CA SER A 84 -8.48 -15.89 -2.56
C SER A 84 -7.19 -16.20 -3.33
N GLY A 85 -6.52 -15.18 -3.85
CA GLY A 85 -5.36 -15.28 -4.73
C GLY A 85 -4.02 -14.91 -4.07
N ALA A 86 -3.12 -14.32 -4.85
CA ALA A 86 -1.89 -13.75 -4.33
C ALA A 86 -2.00 -12.23 -4.13
N ILE A 87 -1.28 -11.70 -3.15
CA ILE A 87 -1.12 -10.27 -2.91
C ILE A 87 0.22 -9.83 -3.50
N VAL A 88 0.23 -8.69 -4.19
CA VAL A 88 1.44 -7.98 -4.57
C VAL A 88 1.52 -6.67 -3.81
N MET A 89 2.66 -6.42 -3.18
CA MET A 89 2.95 -5.21 -2.41
C MET A 89 4.21 -4.52 -2.94
N HIS A 90 4.45 -3.28 -2.52
CA HIS A 90 5.71 -2.60 -2.84
C HIS A 90 6.89 -3.32 -2.19
N GLY A 91 6.81 -3.59 -0.89
CA GLY A 91 7.91 -4.13 -0.10
C GLY A 91 8.90 -3.07 0.35
N SER A 92 9.65 -3.41 1.40
CA SER A 92 10.52 -2.46 2.10
C SER A 92 11.81 -3.13 2.57
N ARG A 93 12.89 -2.35 2.64
CA ARG A 93 14.16 -2.78 3.26
C ARG A 93 14.17 -2.58 4.77
N ASN A 94 13.14 -1.95 5.33
CA ASN A 94 13.02 -1.74 6.76
C ASN A 94 12.98 -3.10 7.48
N PRO A 95 13.78 -3.32 8.54
CA PRO A 95 13.78 -4.60 9.25
C PRO A 95 12.41 -4.98 9.82
N ARG A 96 11.58 -4.01 10.23
CA ARG A 96 10.24 -4.26 10.77
C ARG A 96 9.28 -4.82 9.74
N PHE A 97 9.47 -4.45 8.46
CA PHE A 97 8.66 -5.01 7.39
C PHE A 97 8.79 -6.53 7.27
N ARG A 98 9.93 -7.11 7.68
CA ARG A 98 10.07 -8.58 7.70
C ARG A 98 9.14 -9.24 8.70
N GLU A 99 8.86 -8.58 9.82
CA GLU A 99 7.91 -9.05 10.82
C GLU A 99 6.48 -8.94 10.26
N GLU A 100 6.13 -7.81 9.66
CA GLU A 100 4.82 -7.61 8.99
C GLU A 100 4.56 -8.65 7.88
N LEU A 101 5.57 -8.90 7.04
CA LEU A 101 5.51 -9.92 5.99
C LEU A 101 5.33 -11.33 6.57
N SER A 102 6.02 -11.63 7.68
CA SER A 102 5.90 -12.91 8.37
C SER A 102 4.47 -13.13 8.90
N GLU A 103 3.83 -12.09 9.44
CA GLU A 103 2.45 -12.19 9.92
C GLU A 103 1.44 -12.40 8.77
N LEU A 104 1.64 -11.74 7.62
CA LEU A 104 0.83 -12.02 6.42
C LEU A 104 0.95 -13.50 6.00
N VAL A 105 2.18 -14.03 5.93
CA VAL A 105 2.42 -15.43 5.55
C VAL A 105 1.83 -16.40 6.57
N LYS A 106 1.96 -16.13 7.88
CA LYS A 106 1.34 -16.93 8.94
C LYS A 106 -0.18 -16.93 8.87
N ALA A 107 -0.78 -15.83 8.41
CA ALA A 107 -2.22 -15.75 8.15
C ALA A 107 -2.66 -16.56 6.92
N GLY A 108 -1.72 -17.20 6.20
CA GLY A 108 -1.99 -18.01 5.02
C GLY A 108 -2.04 -17.20 3.72
N LEU A 109 -1.68 -15.91 3.75
CA LEU A 109 -1.66 -15.06 2.57
C LEU A 109 -0.41 -15.34 1.74
N LYS A 110 -0.60 -15.47 0.44
CA LYS A 110 0.49 -15.61 -0.52
C LYS A 110 0.91 -14.24 -1.01
N VAL A 111 2.10 -13.78 -0.62
CA VAL A 111 2.57 -12.42 -0.88
C VAL A 111 3.76 -12.42 -1.82
N TYR A 112 3.83 -11.45 -2.73
CA TYR A 112 4.98 -11.14 -3.57
C TYR A 112 5.30 -9.65 -3.54
N LEU A 113 6.57 -9.29 -3.73
CA LEU A 113 7.08 -7.94 -3.54
C LEU A 113 7.69 -7.37 -4.82
N LEU A 114 7.38 -6.11 -5.14
CA LEU A 114 8.12 -5.34 -6.14
C LEU A 114 9.59 -5.15 -5.73
N VAL A 115 9.83 -4.90 -4.44
CA VAL A 115 11.14 -4.66 -3.85
C VAL A 115 11.34 -5.59 -2.65
N GLY A 116 12.16 -6.63 -2.85
CA GLY A 116 12.48 -7.61 -1.82
C GLY A 116 12.13 -9.03 -2.26
N GLU A 117 12.08 -9.92 -1.27
CA GLU A 117 11.74 -11.33 -1.44
C GLU A 117 10.52 -11.72 -0.58
N PRO A 118 9.61 -12.57 -1.09
CA PRO A 118 9.65 -13.20 -2.41
C PRO A 118 9.34 -12.21 -3.55
N ASN A 119 10.20 -12.17 -4.58
CA ASN A 119 10.09 -11.19 -5.65
C ASN A 119 8.85 -11.43 -6.54
N ILE A 120 8.24 -10.36 -7.04
CA ILE A 120 7.11 -10.40 -7.97
C ILE A 120 7.36 -11.29 -9.19
N SER A 121 8.59 -11.40 -9.71
CA SER A 121 8.89 -12.28 -10.84
C SER A 121 8.68 -13.76 -10.53
N SER A 122 8.78 -14.16 -9.25
CA SER A 122 8.57 -15.54 -8.83
C SER A 122 7.10 -15.98 -8.88
N ILE A 123 6.17 -15.05 -9.12
CA ILE A 123 4.76 -15.36 -9.36
C ILE A 123 4.56 -16.25 -10.59
N ALA A 124 5.45 -16.17 -11.58
CA ALA A 124 5.44 -16.97 -12.80
C ALA A 124 5.46 -18.48 -12.55
N ASN A 125 5.97 -18.91 -11.40
CA ASN A 125 6.09 -20.32 -11.05
C ASN A 125 4.74 -20.98 -10.72
N GLU A 126 3.75 -20.17 -10.36
CA GLU A 126 2.47 -20.66 -9.85
C GLU A 126 1.27 -20.04 -10.56
N CYS A 127 1.42 -18.81 -11.07
CA CYS A 127 0.38 -18.03 -11.76
C CYS A 127 -1.02 -18.24 -11.21
N PRO A 128 -1.32 -17.69 -10.02
CA PRO A 128 -2.64 -17.82 -9.41
C PRO A 128 -3.72 -17.27 -10.35
N SER A 129 -4.96 -17.74 -10.20
CA SER A 129 -6.09 -17.25 -11.00
C SER A 129 -6.43 -15.78 -10.74
N GLU A 130 -6.09 -15.28 -9.55
CA GLU A 130 -6.35 -13.91 -9.10
C GLU A 130 -5.11 -13.32 -8.42
N VAL A 131 -4.84 -12.04 -8.70
CA VAL A 131 -3.78 -11.27 -8.05
C VAL A 131 -4.34 -9.94 -7.57
N TYR A 132 -4.10 -9.60 -6.32
CA TYR A 132 -4.54 -8.35 -5.70
C TYR A 132 -3.35 -7.43 -5.48
N LEU A 133 -3.42 -6.22 -6.01
CA LEU A 133 -2.39 -5.21 -5.81
C LEU A 133 -2.73 -4.41 -4.55
N LEU A 134 -1.99 -4.64 -3.46
CA LEU A 134 -2.18 -3.94 -2.19
C LEU A 134 -1.35 -2.64 -2.21
N PHE A 135 -1.97 -1.60 -2.76
CA PHE A 135 -1.44 -0.22 -2.81
C PHE A 135 -2.58 0.73 -2.51
N LEU A 136 -2.34 1.73 -1.65
CA LEU A 136 -3.38 2.70 -1.27
C LEU A 136 -3.88 3.56 -2.42
N PHE A 137 -2.99 3.86 -3.38
CA PHE A 137 -3.28 4.79 -4.45
C PHE A 137 -2.76 4.24 -5.78
N ARG A 138 -3.53 4.50 -6.84
CA ARG A 138 -3.11 4.20 -8.22
C ARG A 138 -1.99 5.14 -8.66
N GLY A 139 -1.28 4.76 -9.72
CA GLY A 139 -0.20 5.56 -10.31
C GLY A 139 1.00 4.72 -10.74
N VAL A 140 2.14 5.36 -10.99
CA VAL A 140 3.33 4.70 -11.60
C VAL A 140 3.71 3.36 -10.98
N ILE A 141 3.79 3.28 -9.64
CA ILE A 141 4.22 2.06 -8.94
C ILE A 141 3.14 0.97 -9.00
N PHE A 142 1.87 1.34 -8.83
CA PHE A 142 0.73 0.44 -9.00
C PHE A 142 0.69 -0.13 -10.43
N ASN A 143 0.82 0.73 -11.43
CA ASN A 143 0.82 0.35 -12.85
C ASN A 143 2.01 -0.55 -13.20
N ARG A 144 3.16 -0.31 -12.58
CA ARG A 144 4.32 -1.20 -12.70
C ARG A 144 4.02 -2.58 -12.12
N ALA A 145 3.44 -2.67 -10.93
CA ALA A 145 3.04 -3.96 -10.35
C ALA A 145 2.06 -4.71 -11.27
N ALA A 146 1.03 -4.03 -11.76
CA ALA A 146 0.06 -4.62 -12.70
C ALA A 146 0.74 -5.14 -13.98
N ALA A 147 1.66 -4.36 -14.55
CA ALA A 147 2.40 -4.74 -15.75
C ALA A 147 3.31 -5.96 -15.52
N GLU A 148 4.00 -6.02 -14.39
CA GLU A 148 4.85 -7.17 -14.01
C GLU A 148 4.00 -8.43 -13.81
N VAL A 149 2.85 -8.34 -13.13
CA VAL A 149 1.92 -9.46 -13.00
C VAL A 149 1.47 -9.96 -14.37
N LYS A 150 1.03 -9.06 -15.25
CA LYS A 150 0.60 -9.41 -16.61
C LYS A 150 1.72 -10.01 -17.45
N ALA A 151 2.94 -9.50 -17.31
CA ALA A 151 4.11 -10.02 -18.04
C ALA A 151 4.47 -11.44 -17.62
N ASN A 152 4.29 -11.78 -16.33
CA ASN A 152 4.65 -13.08 -15.79
C ASN A 152 3.54 -14.13 -15.92
N CYS A 153 2.26 -13.73 -15.89
CA CYS A 153 1.13 -14.66 -15.84
C CYS A 153 0.06 -14.47 -16.92
N GLY A 154 0.21 -13.50 -17.82
CA GLY A 154 -0.74 -13.25 -18.90
C GLY A 154 -2.04 -12.61 -18.39
N ASP A 155 -3.19 -13.14 -18.83
CA ASP A 155 -4.52 -12.61 -18.54
C ASP A 155 -5.04 -13.08 -17.16
N VAL A 156 -4.30 -12.75 -16.11
CA VAL A 156 -4.77 -12.92 -14.73
C VAL A 156 -5.66 -11.76 -14.32
N GLU A 157 -6.68 -12.02 -13.51
CA GLU A 157 -7.51 -10.95 -12.94
C GLU A 157 -6.70 -10.15 -11.92
N VAL A 158 -6.57 -8.84 -12.16
CA VAL A 158 -5.86 -7.92 -11.28
C VAL A 158 -6.90 -7.13 -10.47
N GLY A 159 -7.12 -7.57 -9.24
CA GLY A 159 -7.98 -6.92 -8.26
C GLY A 159 -7.27 -5.77 -7.53
N ILE A 160 -8.05 -4.84 -6.99
CA ILE A 160 -7.59 -3.77 -6.11
C ILE A 160 -8.28 -3.94 -4.77
N LEU A 161 -7.49 -3.91 -3.69
CA LEU A 161 -7.96 -3.90 -2.31
C LEU A 161 -7.98 -2.47 -1.76
#